data_AF-A0A1J5PXM5-F1
#
_entry.id   AF-A0A1J5PXM5-F1
#
_cell.length_a   1.000
_cell.length_b   1.000
_cell.length_c   1.000
_cell.angle_alpha   90.00
_cell.angle_beta   90.00
_cell.angle_gamma   90.00
#
_symmetry.space_group_name_H-M   'P 1'
#
loop_
_entity.id
_entity.type
_entity.pdbx_description
1 polymer ?
#
loop_
_entity_poly.entity_id
_entity_poly.type
_entity_poly.pdbx_seq_one_letter_code
_entity_poly.pdbx_strand_id
1 'polypeptide(L)'
;MAETADGAGKSFEDSARRLARMVGRDLSDAGADQWHQLALVIKSRQLRTLQDAVQRARSRALLRPDAPLLGAGAGRFLVRELARNMNLAYRDVAEWVSAAPAVADWAVICLPAYAVARLAQDERPCRP
;
A
#
# COMPACT_ATOMS: atom_id res chain seq x y z
N MET A 1 5.37 5.32 -13.31
CA MET A 1 4.25 4.36 -13.10
C MET A 1 4.53 3.11 -13.91
N ALA A 2 4.20 1.93 -13.42
CA ALA A 2 4.39 0.69 -14.18
C ALA A 2 3.44 0.61 -15.38
N GLU A 3 3.89 -0.11 -16.42
CA GLU A 3 3.07 -0.53 -17.55
C GLU A 3 2.01 -1.54 -17.11
N THR A 4 0.93 -1.65 -17.89
CA THR A 4 -0.14 -2.62 -17.66
C THR A 4 0.23 -3.98 -18.25
N ALA A 5 -0.31 -5.06 -17.67
CA ALA A 5 0.07 -6.43 -18.05
C ALA A 5 -0.23 -6.78 -19.52
N ASP A 6 -1.17 -6.07 -20.14
CA ASP A 6 -1.59 -6.25 -21.53
C ASP A 6 -1.30 -5.02 -22.41
N GLY A 7 -0.56 -4.03 -21.89
CA GLY A 7 -0.28 -2.77 -22.59
C GLY A 7 -1.49 -1.84 -22.79
N ALA A 8 -2.69 -2.23 -22.32
CA ALA A 8 -3.90 -1.42 -22.44
C ALA A 8 -3.99 -0.32 -21.37
N GLY A 9 -5.07 0.44 -21.36
CA GLY A 9 -5.29 1.53 -20.41
C GLY A 9 -5.43 1.09 -18.94
N LYS A 10 -5.55 2.10 -18.07
CA LYS A 10 -5.78 1.96 -16.62
C LYS A 10 -7.22 2.29 -16.23
N SER A 11 -8.13 2.28 -17.21
CA SER A 11 -9.55 2.47 -16.95
C SER A 11 -10.09 1.31 -16.11
N PHE A 12 -11.29 1.51 -15.55
CA PHE A 12 -12.01 0.42 -14.87
C PHE A 12 -12.22 -0.77 -15.82
N GLU A 13 -12.66 -0.51 -17.05
CA GLU A 13 -12.95 -1.55 -18.05
C GLU A 13 -11.70 -2.33 -18.45
N ASP A 14 -10.59 -1.64 -18.74
CA ASP A 14 -9.32 -2.31 -19.07
C ASP A 14 -8.80 -3.16 -17.89
N SER A 15 -9.02 -2.68 -16.66
CA SER A 15 -8.66 -3.43 -15.46
C SER A 15 -9.55 -4.65 -15.25
N ALA A 16 -10.86 -4.53 -15.46
CA ALA A 16 -11.80 -5.64 -15.42
C ALA A 16 -11.48 -6.70 -16.47
N ARG A 17 -11.11 -6.30 -17.69
CA ARG A 17 -10.69 -7.21 -18.76
C ARG A 17 -9.47 -8.05 -18.35
N ARG A 18 -8.47 -7.43 -17.73
CA ARG A 18 -7.30 -8.15 -17.18
C ARG A 18 -7.70 -9.11 -16.06
N LEU A 19 -8.58 -8.69 -15.15
CA LEU A 19 -9.08 -9.55 -14.07
C LEU A 19 -9.86 -10.76 -14.59
N ALA A 20 -10.70 -10.59 -15.62
CA ALA A 20 -11.43 -11.68 -16.26
C ALA A 20 -10.47 -12.73 -16.81
N ARG A 21 -9.42 -12.30 -17.51
CA ARG A 21 -8.40 -13.20 -18.08
C ARG A 21 -7.64 -13.98 -17.02
N MET A 22 -7.38 -13.39 -15.84
CA MET A 22 -6.74 -14.09 -14.73
C MET A 22 -7.55 -15.30 -14.22
N VAL A 23 -8.87 -15.30 -14.45
CA VAL A 23 -9.77 -16.40 -14.06
C VAL A 23 -10.26 -17.21 -15.28
N GLY A 24 -9.61 -17.08 -16.43
CA GLY A 24 -9.95 -17.83 -17.65
C GLY A 24 -11.25 -17.38 -18.31
N ARG A 25 -11.61 -16.10 -18.19
CA ARG A 25 -12.83 -15.49 -18.75
C ARG A 25 -12.50 -14.28 -19.62
N ASP A 26 -13.48 -13.84 -20.41
CA ASP A 26 -13.46 -12.53 -21.07
C ASP A 26 -14.38 -11.54 -20.33
N LEU A 27 -14.19 -10.25 -20.56
CA LEU A 27 -14.97 -9.16 -19.98
C LEU A 27 -16.48 -9.33 -20.21
N SER A 28 -16.88 -9.87 -21.37
CA SER A 28 -18.29 -10.11 -21.75
C SER A 28 -18.96 -11.24 -20.96
N ASP A 29 -18.20 -12.08 -20.24
CA ASP A 29 -18.74 -13.26 -19.56
C ASP A 29 -19.48 -12.90 -18.24
N ALA A 30 -19.34 -11.67 -17.75
CA ALA A 30 -19.96 -11.21 -16.51
C ALA A 30 -20.18 -9.69 -16.51
N GLY A 31 -21.08 -9.22 -15.64
CA GLY A 31 -21.34 -7.79 -15.46
C GLY A 31 -20.21 -7.06 -14.73
N ALA A 32 -20.17 -5.73 -14.89
CA ALA A 32 -19.17 -4.86 -14.23
C ALA A 32 -19.09 -5.06 -12.71
N ASP A 33 -20.24 -5.25 -12.05
CA ASP A 33 -20.30 -5.49 -10.61
C ASP A 33 -19.62 -6.81 -10.22
N GLN A 34 -19.74 -7.86 -11.02
CA GLN A 34 -19.10 -9.15 -10.74
C GLN A 34 -17.56 -9.04 -10.84
N TRP A 35 -17.05 -8.28 -11.82
CA TRP A 35 -15.63 -7.99 -11.92
C TRP A 35 -15.13 -7.11 -10.77
N HIS A 36 -15.95 -6.16 -10.32
CA HIS A 36 -15.65 -5.38 -9.13
C HIS A 36 -15.61 -6.26 -7.86
N GLN A 37 -16.56 -7.18 -7.70
CA GLN A 37 -16.56 -8.15 -6.60
C GLN A 37 -15.32 -9.05 -6.64
N LEU A 38 -14.88 -9.50 -7.82
CA LEU A 38 -13.63 -10.24 -7.97
C LEU A 38 -12.43 -9.41 -7.47
N ALA A 39 -12.35 -8.12 -7.83
CA ALA A 39 -11.31 -7.23 -7.33
C ALA A 39 -11.34 -7.09 -5.80
N LEU A 40 -12.54 -7.01 -5.19
CA LEU A 40 -12.70 -6.96 -3.73
C LEU A 40 -12.29 -8.26 -3.05
N VAL A 41 -12.56 -9.42 -3.66
CA VAL A 41 -12.08 -10.72 -3.18
C VAL A 41 -10.56 -10.77 -3.20
N ILE A 42 -9.92 -10.32 -4.30
CA ILE A 42 -8.46 -10.26 -4.41
C ILE A 42 -7.88 -9.33 -3.33
N LYS A 43 -8.44 -8.13 -3.15
CA LYS A 43 -8.05 -7.19 -2.08
C LYS A 43 -8.15 -7.84 -0.69
N SER A 44 -9.22 -8.57 -0.43
CA SER A 44 -9.44 -9.27 0.84
C SER A 44 -8.38 -10.36 1.08
N ARG A 45 -7.95 -11.06 0.02
CA ARG A 45 -6.84 -12.03 0.10
C ARG A 45 -5.50 -11.34 0.39
N GLN A 46 -5.22 -10.20 -0.26
CA GLN A 46 -4.02 -9.41 0.03
C GLN A 46 -3.97 -8.95 1.49
N LEU A 47 -5.08 -8.46 2.03
CA LEU A 47 -5.19 -8.06 3.44
C LEU A 47 -4.92 -9.23 4.38
N ARG A 48 -5.45 -10.43 4.07
CA ARG A 48 -5.18 -11.63 4.88
C ARG A 48 -3.70 -11.98 4.88
N THR A 49 -3.04 -11.96 3.73
CA THR A 49 -1.59 -12.22 3.65
C THR A 49 -0.78 -11.22 4.49
N LEU A 50 -1.15 -9.94 4.48
CA LEU A 50 -0.52 -8.93 5.33
C LEU A 50 -0.78 -9.17 6.82
N GLN A 51 -2.02 -9.50 7.18
CA GLN A 51 -2.39 -9.85 8.56
C GLN A 51 -1.56 -11.03 9.07
N ASP A 52 -1.43 -12.10 8.27
CA ASP A 52 -0.64 -13.27 8.64
C ASP A 52 0.84 -12.90 8.83
N ALA A 53 1.39 -11.99 8.02
CA ALA A 53 2.75 -11.50 8.18
C ALA A 53 2.96 -10.73 9.49
N VAL A 54 2.01 -9.85 9.86
CA VAL A 54 2.05 -9.14 11.14
C VAL A 54 1.96 -10.12 12.32
N GLN A 55 1.07 -11.12 12.24
CA GLN A 55 0.93 -12.13 13.29
C GLN A 55 2.20 -12.99 13.44
N ARG A 56 2.85 -13.35 12.34
CA ARG A 56 4.16 -14.03 12.37
C ARG A 56 5.26 -13.18 13.01
N ALA A 57 5.27 -11.87 12.77
CA ALA A 57 6.24 -10.97 13.40
C ALA A 57 5.99 -10.87 14.93
N ARG A 58 4.72 -10.82 15.34
CA ARG A 58 4.32 -10.81 16.77
C ARG A 58 4.65 -12.11 17.48
N SER A 59 4.41 -13.27 16.87
CA SER A 59 4.72 -14.56 17.48
C SER A 59 6.22 -14.75 17.72
N ARG A 60 7.06 -14.04 16.96
CA ARG A 60 8.52 -13.99 17.14
C ARG A 60 8.99 -12.88 18.11
N ALA A 61 8.06 -12.21 18.79
CA ALA A 61 8.33 -11.07 19.68
C ALA A 61 9.12 -9.92 19.02
N LEU A 62 9.02 -9.77 17.69
CA LEU A 62 9.69 -8.68 16.94
C LEU A 62 8.95 -7.34 17.07
N LEU A 63 7.70 -7.37 17.52
CA LEU A 63 6.83 -6.22 17.66
C LEU A 63 6.18 -6.24 19.04
N ARG A 64 6.00 -5.04 19.63
CA ARG A 64 5.16 -4.90 20.82
C ARG A 64 3.69 -5.23 20.47
N PRO A 65 2.90 -5.77 21.41
CA PRO A 65 1.49 -6.10 21.17
C PRO A 65 0.63 -4.92 20.71
N ASP A 66 0.98 -3.71 21.15
CA ASP A 66 0.31 -2.43 20.91
C ASP A 66 0.97 -1.60 19.79
N ALA A 67 1.99 -2.15 19.10
CA ALA A 67 2.72 -1.41 18.08
C ALA A 67 1.77 -0.90 16.97
N PRO A 68 1.78 0.41 16.65
CA PRO A 68 0.95 0.97 15.59
C PRO A 68 1.42 0.47 14.22
N LEU A 69 0.50 0.40 13.26
CA LEU A 69 0.84 0.18 11.86
C LEU A 69 1.08 1.52 11.16
N LEU A 70 2.21 1.63 10.48
CA LEU A 70 2.60 2.82 9.73
C LEU A 70 2.25 2.64 8.24
N GLY A 71 1.40 3.51 7.72
CA GLY A 71 1.07 3.54 6.30
C GLY A 71 2.11 4.30 5.50
N ALA A 72 2.88 3.60 4.66
CA ALA A 72 3.85 4.19 3.75
C ALA A 72 3.67 3.66 2.33
N GLY A 73 4.11 4.43 1.32
CA GLY A 73 4.04 3.99 -0.07
C GLY A 73 2.65 4.13 -0.71
N ALA A 74 2.55 3.65 -1.96
CA ALA A 74 1.29 3.62 -2.70
C ALA A 74 0.23 2.70 -2.08
N GLY A 75 0.65 1.70 -1.29
CA GLY A 75 -0.22 0.72 -0.64
C GLY A 75 -0.76 1.13 0.74
N ARG A 76 -0.50 2.36 1.22
CA ARG A 76 -0.87 2.78 2.59
C ARG A 76 -2.35 2.62 2.94
N PHE A 77 -3.23 2.67 1.94
CA PHE A 77 -4.66 2.43 2.12
C PHE A 77 -4.98 1.00 2.62
N LEU A 78 -4.21 -0.01 2.21
CA LEU A 78 -4.34 -1.39 2.72
C LEU A 78 -3.88 -1.48 4.17
N VAL A 79 -2.80 -0.76 4.53
CA VAL A 79 -2.28 -0.74 5.91
C VAL A 79 -3.30 -0.13 6.86
N ARG A 80 -3.97 0.94 6.45
CA ARG A 80 -5.06 1.57 7.22
C ARG A 80 -6.22 0.61 7.46
N GLU A 81 -6.62 -0.15 6.44
CA GLU A 81 -7.69 -1.14 6.58
C GLU A 81 -7.26 -2.32 7.46
N LEU A 82 -6.02 -2.79 7.30
CA LEU A 82 -5.44 -3.82 8.14
C LEU A 82 -5.42 -3.40 9.62
N ALA A 83 -5.02 -2.16 9.91
CA ALA A 83 -5.01 -1.64 11.28
C ALA A 83 -6.41 -1.69 11.91
N ARG A 84 -7.45 -1.31 11.16
CA ARG A 84 -8.85 -1.43 11.61
C ARG A 84 -9.23 -2.89 11.89
N ASN A 85 -8.92 -3.80 10.97
CA ASN A 85 -9.24 -5.23 11.12
C ASN A 85 -8.56 -5.87 12.33
N MET A 86 -7.35 -5.40 12.67
CA MET A 86 -6.56 -5.90 13.79
C MET A 86 -6.77 -5.12 15.09
N ASN A 87 -7.65 -4.11 15.09
CA ASN A 87 -7.86 -3.18 16.20
C ASN A 87 -6.55 -2.56 16.72
N LEU A 88 -5.72 -2.05 15.81
CA LEU A 88 -4.46 -1.38 16.09
C LEU A 88 -4.52 0.09 15.69
N ALA A 89 -3.70 0.91 16.34
CA ALA A 89 -3.50 2.28 15.92
C ALA A 89 -2.87 2.33 14.52
N TYR A 90 -3.39 3.22 13.67
CA TYR A 90 -2.82 3.56 12.37
C TYR A 90 -2.19 4.95 12.45
N ARG A 91 -1.01 5.13 11.86
CA ARG A 91 -0.42 6.45 11.64
C ARG A 91 0.03 6.57 10.20
N ASP A 92 -0.28 7.69 9.56
CA ASP A 92 0.15 7.94 8.20
C ASP A 92 1.54 8.58 8.23
N VAL A 93 2.50 8.03 7.47
CA VAL A 93 3.85 8.62 7.47
C VAL A 93 3.87 10.04 6.92
N ALA A 94 2.83 10.45 6.17
CA ALA A 94 2.62 11.82 5.74
C ALA A 94 2.66 12.82 6.90
N GLU A 95 2.28 12.42 8.12
CA GLU A 95 2.33 13.26 9.33
C GLU A 95 3.77 13.70 9.69
N TRP A 96 4.80 12.99 9.22
CA TRP A 96 6.21 13.29 9.48
C TRP A 96 6.99 13.73 8.24
N VAL A 97 6.33 13.78 7.08
CA VAL A 97 6.95 14.26 5.85
C VAL A 97 6.90 15.78 5.82
N SER A 98 8.07 16.40 5.95
CA SER A 98 8.31 17.83 5.75
C SER A 98 8.95 18.01 4.36
N ALA A 99 8.09 18.12 3.36
CA ALA A 99 8.48 18.34 1.97
C ALA A 99 7.59 19.42 1.36
N ALA A 100 8.07 20.07 0.29
CA ALA A 100 7.27 21.06 -0.43
C ALA A 100 5.96 20.42 -0.94
N PRO A 101 4.82 21.15 -0.95
CA PRO A 101 3.52 20.59 -1.33
C PRO A 101 3.52 19.85 -2.67
N ALA A 102 4.30 20.34 -3.65
CA ALA A 102 4.43 19.73 -4.98
C ALA A 102 5.00 18.30 -4.98
N VAL A 103 5.72 17.89 -3.92
CA VAL A 103 6.38 16.57 -3.82
C VAL A 103 5.98 15.79 -2.58
N ALA A 104 5.09 16.31 -1.72
CA ALA A 104 4.73 15.67 -0.45
C ALA A 104 4.17 14.24 -0.65
N ASP A 105 3.28 14.05 -1.62
CA ASP A 105 2.74 12.73 -1.96
C ASP A 105 3.82 11.77 -2.47
N TRP A 106 4.73 12.28 -3.30
CA TRP A 106 5.86 11.50 -3.79
C TRP A 106 6.86 11.16 -2.69
N ALA A 107 7.06 12.04 -1.71
CA ALA A 107 7.88 11.74 -0.54
C ALA A 107 7.29 10.61 0.31
N VAL A 108 5.96 10.46 0.38
CA VAL A 108 5.31 9.31 1.02
C VAL A 108 5.43 8.04 0.18
N ILE A 109 5.25 8.15 -1.15
CA ILE A 109 5.37 7.01 -2.08
C ILE A 109 6.81 6.47 -2.11
N CYS A 110 7.77 7.39 -2.14
CA CYS A 110 9.21 7.16 -2.19
C CYS A 110 9.85 7.41 -0.81
N LEU A 111 9.17 7.01 0.27
CA LEU A 111 9.62 7.24 1.65
C LEU A 111 11.09 6.86 1.90
N PRO A 112 11.65 5.77 1.34
CA PRO A 112 13.07 5.47 1.53
C PRO A 112 14.01 6.60 1.08
N ALA A 113 13.77 7.22 -0.08
CA ALA A 113 14.60 8.31 -0.59
C ALA A 113 14.46 9.57 0.27
N TYR A 114 13.24 9.90 0.68
CA TYR A 114 12.98 11.01 1.61
C TYR A 114 13.67 10.77 2.96
N ALA A 115 13.56 9.58 3.53
CA ALA A 115 14.15 9.23 4.82
C ALA A 115 15.68 9.36 4.80
N VAL A 116 16.35 8.83 3.76
CA VAL A 116 17.81 8.97 3.61
C VAL A 116 18.23 10.44 3.48
N ALA A 117 17.51 11.22 2.67
CA ALA A 117 17.81 12.65 2.53
C ALA A 117 17.64 13.42 3.85
N ARG A 118 16.62 13.06 4.66
CA ARG A 118 16.40 13.64 5.99
C ARG A 118 17.50 13.24 6.97
N LEU A 119 17.89 11.97 7.02
CA LEU A 119 18.98 11.50 7.87
C LEU A 119 20.30 12.24 7.56
N ALA A 120 20.63 12.42 6.27
CA ALA A 120 21.82 13.17 5.87
C ALA A 120 21.78 14.67 6.27
N GLN A 121 20.59 15.25 6.43
CA GLN A 121 20.43 16.63 6.92
C GLN A 121 20.57 16.72 8.44
N ASP A 122 20.16 15.65 9.16
CA ASP A 122 20.26 15.56 10.62
C ASP A 122 21.70 15.22 11.06
N GLU A 123 22.48 14.52 10.21
CA GLU A 123 23.91 14.23 10.40
C GLU A 123 24.86 15.43 10.13
N ARG A 124 24.34 16.66 10.02
CA ARG A 124 25.22 17.82 9.85
C ARG A 124 26.21 17.90 11.03
N PRO A 125 27.53 17.95 10.79
CA PRO A 125 28.49 18.15 11.86
C PRO A 125 28.21 19.47 12.58
N CYS A 126 28.40 19.47 13.90
CA CYS A 126 28.39 20.68 14.72
C CYS A 126 29.17 21.77 13.99
N ARG A 127 28.51 22.91 13.67
CA ARG A 127 29.22 24.06 13.10
C ARG A 127 30.30 24.49 14.10
N PRO A 128 31.53 24.83 13.64
CA PRO A 128 32.52 25.44 14.51
C PRO A 128 32.03 26.79 15.06
#